data_AF-A0A7G8DMR3-F1
#
_entry.id   AF-A0A7G8DMR3-F1
#
_cell.length_a   1.000
_cell.length_b   1.000
_cell.length_c   1.000
_cell.angle_alpha   90.00
_cell.angle_beta   90.00
_cell.angle_gamma   90.00
#
_symmetry.space_group_name_H-M   'P 1'
#
loop_
_entity.id
_entity.type
_entity.pdbx_description
1 polymer ?
#
loop_
_entity_poly.entity_id
_entity_poly.type
_entity_poly.pdbx_seq_one_letter_code
_entity_poly.pdbx_strand_id
1 'polypeptide(L)'
;METLPLELKPGQDLHLALTDLAVQQQLSGFVLGVVGNLSQATFSCPGQQQPTRMSGVLEVITLNGTFSPTGVHLHLSLSDGACQVWGGHLEPGTVVLKGAQLLLGLSGLPTEQTGQSQERVELAVLPGCPWSLRARQLLERLSIPHRLETIETDDRYEAFRQRSGMNTFPQVFIDGEVIGGYDDLAELSLQSSFRALASTKGV
;
A
#
# COMPACT_ATOMS: atom_id res chain seq x y z
N MET A 1 -1.44 -19.95 14.35
CA MET A 1 -0.91 -18.58 14.38
C MET A 1 0.21 -18.57 15.38
N GLU A 2 1.42 -18.26 14.93
CA GLU A 2 2.59 -18.14 15.80
C GLU A 2 2.60 -16.74 16.43
N THR A 3 3.11 -16.62 17.66
CA THR A 3 3.14 -15.34 18.37
C THR A 3 4.57 -14.99 18.79
N LEU A 4 4.94 -13.73 18.65
CA LEU A 4 6.25 -13.21 19.03
C LEU A 4 6.10 -12.08 20.06
N PRO A 5 6.57 -12.24 21.31
CA PRO A 5 6.67 -11.14 22.25
C PRO A 5 7.82 -10.21 21.87
N LEU A 6 7.57 -8.90 21.90
CA LEU A 6 8.56 -7.85 21.68
C LEU A 6 8.57 -6.90 22.88
N GLU A 7 9.75 -6.66 23.45
CA GLU A 7 9.95 -5.71 24.53
C GLU A 7 10.81 -4.54 24.06
N LEU A 8 10.27 -3.33 24.20
CA LEU A 8 10.94 -2.08 23.90
C LEU A 8 11.38 -1.39 25.19
N LYS A 9 12.63 -0.96 25.20
CA LYS A 9 13.33 -0.30 26.30
C LYS A 9 13.17 1.23 26.23
N PRO A 10 13.43 1.94 27.34
CA PRO A 10 13.47 3.40 27.36
C PRO A 10 14.30 3.99 26.21
N GLY A 11 13.75 5.02 25.57
CA GLY A 11 14.40 5.71 24.46
C GLY A 11 14.30 5.03 23.10
N GLN A 12 13.78 3.80 23.02
CA GLN A 12 13.51 3.16 21.72
C GLN A 12 12.27 3.74 21.06
N ASP A 13 12.30 3.81 19.74
CA ASP A 13 11.18 4.24 18.92
C ASP A 13 10.30 3.03 18.56
N LEU A 14 9.01 3.14 18.83
CA LEU A 14 8.04 2.05 18.62
C LEU A 14 7.89 1.70 17.13
N HIS A 15 7.77 2.71 16.28
CA HIS A 15 7.61 2.50 14.85
C HIS A 15 8.87 1.87 14.26
N LEU A 16 10.03 2.48 14.51
CA LEU A 16 11.31 2.02 13.95
C LEU A 16 11.67 0.62 14.46
N ALA A 17 11.39 0.30 15.73
CA ALA A 17 11.66 -1.03 16.26
C ALA A 17 10.86 -2.13 15.55
N LEU A 18 9.60 -1.88 15.20
CA LEU A 18 8.79 -2.83 14.42
C LEU A 18 9.25 -2.92 12.97
N THR A 19 9.63 -1.80 12.35
CA THR A 19 10.22 -1.79 11.00
C THR A 19 11.51 -2.63 10.97
N ASP A 20 12.43 -2.38 11.90
CA ASP A 20 13.71 -3.07 11.97
C ASP A 20 13.53 -4.57 12.23
N LEU A 21 12.63 -4.94 13.16
CA LEU A 21 12.31 -6.34 13.44
C LEU A 21 11.79 -7.06 12.19
N ALA A 22 10.83 -6.45 11.49
CA ALA A 22 10.23 -7.02 10.30
C ALA A 22 11.25 -7.24 9.18
N VAL A 23 12.10 -6.24 8.93
CA VAL A 23 13.16 -6.32 7.90
C VAL A 23 14.23 -7.35 8.27
N GLN A 24 14.75 -7.31 9.49
CA GLN A 24 15.86 -8.17 9.90
C GLN A 24 15.48 -9.65 9.95
N GLN A 25 14.26 -9.94 10.39
CA GLN A 25 13.79 -11.32 10.55
C GLN A 25 12.90 -11.80 9.40
N GLN A 26 12.67 -10.94 8.39
CA GLN A 26 11.76 -11.21 7.27
C GLN A 26 10.37 -11.66 7.75
N LEU A 27 9.85 -10.95 8.76
CA LEU A 27 8.59 -11.27 9.41
C LEU A 27 7.46 -10.36 8.95
N SER A 28 6.28 -10.95 8.82
CA SER A 28 5.02 -10.25 8.58
C SER A 28 3.98 -10.67 9.60
N GLY A 29 3.09 -9.75 9.93
CA GLY A 29 2.09 -10.01 10.95
C GLY A 29 1.26 -8.80 11.33
N PHE A 30 0.67 -8.89 12.50
CA PHE A 30 -0.18 -7.86 13.08
C PHE A 30 0.01 -7.77 14.60
N VAL A 31 -0.33 -6.63 15.17
CA VAL A 31 -0.26 -6.42 16.61
C VAL A 31 -1.51 -7.04 17.26
N LEU A 32 -1.30 -7.95 18.21
CA LEU A 32 -2.35 -8.59 19.00
C LEU A 32 -2.63 -7.85 20.31
N GLY A 33 -1.61 -7.18 20.84
CA GLY A 33 -1.72 -6.46 22.10
C GLY A 33 -0.50 -5.59 22.35
N VAL A 34 -0.72 -4.55 23.16
CA VAL A 34 0.32 -3.62 23.60
C VAL A 34 0.02 -3.17 25.03
N VAL A 35 1.07 -2.96 25.81
CA VAL A 35 1.02 -2.21 27.07
C VAL A 35 2.33 -1.45 27.21
N GLY A 36 2.29 -0.19 27.63
CA GLY A 36 3.49 0.59 27.82
C GLY A 36 3.26 2.08 27.86
N ASN A 37 4.35 2.81 28.05
CA ASN A 37 4.32 4.26 28.13
C ASN A 37 5.36 4.93 27.24
N LEU A 38 5.02 6.14 26.85
CA LEU A 38 5.76 6.94 25.89
C LEU A 38 6.16 8.26 26.53
N SER A 39 7.37 8.72 26.23
CA SER A 39 7.82 10.08 26.54
C SER A 39 7.36 11.05 25.46
N GLN A 40 7.09 10.50 24.27
CA GLN A 40 6.63 11.22 23.10
C GLN A 40 5.83 10.31 22.19
N ALA A 41 4.72 10.80 21.65
CA ALA A 41 3.97 10.16 20.59
C ALA A 41 3.97 11.06 19.35
N THR A 42 4.25 10.48 18.19
CA THR A 42 4.09 11.14 16.89
C THR A 42 3.02 10.40 16.10
N PHE A 43 1.98 11.11 15.67
CA PHE A 43 0.89 10.49 14.91
C PHE A 43 0.22 11.46 13.93
N SER A 44 -0.19 10.94 12.78
CA SER A 44 -0.89 11.71 11.75
C SER A 44 -2.41 11.63 11.94
N CYS A 45 -3.05 12.80 12.00
CA CYS A 45 -4.49 12.94 12.10
C CYS A 45 -5.12 13.14 10.71
N PRO A 46 -6.33 12.61 10.45
CA PRO A 46 -7.03 12.86 9.19
C PRO A 46 -7.16 14.36 8.87
N GLY A 47 -6.77 14.76 7.66
CA GLY A 47 -6.85 16.14 7.19
C GLY A 47 -5.74 17.08 7.65
N GLN A 48 -4.75 16.60 8.42
CA GLN A 48 -3.56 17.37 8.78
C GLN A 48 -2.41 17.06 7.81
N GLN A 49 -1.66 18.09 7.40
CA GLN A 49 -0.52 17.91 6.50
C GLN A 49 0.76 17.47 7.22
N GLN A 50 0.85 17.70 8.52
CA GLN A 50 2.02 17.37 9.33
C GLN A 50 1.63 16.46 10.49
N PRO A 51 2.51 15.51 10.88
CA PRO A 51 2.29 14.70 12.06
C PRO A 51 2.14 15.56 13.32
N THR A 52 1.20 15.18 14.17
CA THR A 52 1.08 15.71 15.52
C THR A 52 2.17 15.09 16.39
N ARG A 53 2.89 15.92 17.14
CA ARG A 53 3.90 15.48 18.10
C ARG A 53 3.49 15.91 19.49
N MET A 54 3.33 14.94 20.39
CA MET A 54 2.93 15.16 21.76
C MET A 54 3.97 14.59 22.72
N SER A 55 4.45 15.41 23.65
CA SER A 55 5.43 15.01 24.66
C SER A 55 4.82 15.06 26.06
N GLY A 56 5.19 14.12 26.91
CA GLY A 56 4.67 14.02 28.27
C GLY A 56 4.86 12.62 28.84
N VAL A 57 4.15 12.32 29.94
CA VAL A 57 3.97 10.94 30.40
C VAL A 57 2.68 10.44 29.76
N LEU A 58 2.83 9.61 28.74
CA LEU A 58 1.72 9.13 27.91
C LEU A 58 1.59 7.62 28.09
N GLU A 59 0.36 7.13 28.24
CA GLU A 59 0.07 5.69 28.35
C GLU A 59 -0.54 5.19 27.05
N VAL A 60 -0.01 4.09 26.51
CA VAL A 60 -0.56 3.45 25.30
C VAL A 60 -1.84 2.71 25.68
N ILE A 61 -2.94 3.02 25.01
CA ILE A 61 -4.23 2.34 25.20
C ILE A 61 -4.39 1.24 24.16
N THR A 62 -4.18 1.57 22.88
CA THR A 62 -4.27 0.60 21.78
C THR A 62 -3.21 0.85 20.74
N LEU A 63 -2.70 -0.22 20.14
CA LEU A 63 -1.90 -0.20 18.92
C LEU A 63 -2.44 -1.30 18.01
N ASN A 64 -2.94 -0.94 16.84
CA ASN A 64 -3.58 -1.87 15.92
C ASN A 64 -3.04 -1.70 14.51
N GLY A 65 -2.91 -2.81 13.79
CA GLY A 65 -2.52 -2.81 12.38
C GLY A 65 -1.47 -3.87 12.08
N THR A 66 -0.77 -3.68 10.98
CA THR A 66 0.11 -4.68 10.37
C THR A 66 1.55 -4.22 10.26
N PHE A 67 2.46 -5.18 10.17
CA PHE A 67 3.86 -4.95 9.87
C PHE A 67 4.36 -5.99 8.86
N SER A 68 5.33 -5.60 8.05
CA SER A 68 6.02 -6.44 7.07
C SER A 68 7.40 -5.86 6.77
N PRO A 69 8.26 -6.58 6.02
CA PRO A 69 9.53 -6.03 5.56
C PRO A 69 9.37 -4.81 4.63
N THR A 70 8.19 -4.61 4.04
CA THR A 70 7.92 -3.50 3.10
C THR A 70 7.34 -2.28 3.80
N GLY A 71 6.84 -2.40 5.02
CA GLY A 71 6.28 -1.27 5.74
C GLY A 71 5.53 -1.65 7.01
N VAL A 72 5.21 -0.63 7.78
CA VAL A 72 4.41 -0.72 9.01
C VAL A 72 3.19 0.17 8.81
N HIS A 73 2.01 -0.38 9.08
CA HIS A 73 0.76 0.38 9.05
C HIS A 73 0.05 0.17 10.37
N LEU A 74 0.24 1.13 11.28
CA LEU A 74 -0.29 1.05 12.64
C LEU A 74 -1.08 2.30 12.99
N HIS A 75 -2.17 2.12 13.72
CA HIS A 75 -2.91 3.18 14.38
C HIS A 75 -2.69 3.08 15.89
N LEU A 76 -2.43 4.22 16.52
CA LEU A 76 -2.18 4.36 17.95
C LEU A 76 -3.34 5.11 18.60
N SER A 77 -3.75 4.68 19.79
CA SER A 77 -4.46 5.52 20.75
C SER A 77 -3.75 5.53 22.10
N LEU A 78 -3.77 6.67 22.77
CA LEU A 78 -2.99 6.92 23.97
C LEU A 78 -3.67 7.94 24.88
N SER A 79 -3.44 7.88 26.18
CA SER A 79 -3.91 8.89 27.14
C SER A 79 -2.79 9.76 27.67
N ASP A 80 -3.08 11.04 27.88
CA ASP A 80 -2.23 11.95 28.65
C ASP A 80 -2.51 11.88 30.16
N GLY A 81 -1.76 12.69 30.94
CA GLY A 81 -1.92 12.78 32.39
C GLY A 81 -3.26 13.37 32.86
N ALA A 82 -4.05 13.96 31.96
CA ALA A 82 -5.41 14.43 32.24
C ALA A 82 -6.47 13.40 31.81
N CYS A 83 -6.06 12.18 31.43
CA CYS A 83 -6.91 11.11 30.90
C CYS A 83 -7.63 11.48 29.58
N GLN A 84 -7.13 12.47 28.83
CA GLN A 84 -7.64 12.73 27.48
C GLN A 84 -7.03 11.74 26.51
N VAL A 85 -7.84 11.20 25.60
CA VAL A 85 -7.44 10.20 24.63
C VAL A 85 -7.18 10.84 23.28
N TRP A 86 -6.02 10.53 22.72
CA TRP A 86 -5.54 11.00 21.44
C TRP A 86 -5.24 9.80 20.55
N GLY A 87 -5.28 9.98 19.22
CA GLY A 87 -4.93 8.89 18.31
C GLY A 87 -4.86 9.29 16.85
N GLY A 88 -4.23 8.42 16.07
CA GLY A 88 -3.98 8.61 14.65
C GLY A 88 -3.10 7.51 14.07
N HIS A 89 -2.64 7.71 12.84
CA HIS A 89 -1.64 6.84 12.22
C HIS A 89 -0.30 7.01 12.94
N LEU A 90 0.34 5.92 13.34
CA LEU A 90 1.61 5.93 14.04
C LEU A 90 2.72 6.42 13.11
N GLU A 91 3.51 7.39 13.56
CA GLU A 91 4.64 7.91 12.81
C GLU A 91 5.95 7.70 13.59
N PRO A 92 7.11 7.70 12.91
CA PRO A 92 8.41 7.78 13.57
C PRO A 92 8.52 8.98 14.52
N GLY A 93 9.28 8.80 15.59
CA GLY A 93 9.37 9.71 16.73
C GLY A 93 8.43 9.34 17.89
N THR A 94 7.87 8.12 17.91
CA THR A 94 7.07 7.63 19.04
C THR A 94 7.96 6.87 20.01
N VAL A 95 8.38 7.54 21.08
CA VAL A 95 9.52 7.12 21.93
C VAL A 95 9.03 6.56 23.28
N VAL A 96 9.53 5.38 23.63
CA VAL A 96 9.23 4.68 24.89
C VAL A 96 9.84 5.39 26.10
N LEU A 97 9.06 5.57 27.16
CA LEU A 97 9.51 6.21 28.40
C LEU A 97 10.19 5.21 29.35
N LYS A 98 9.45 4.21 29.84
CA LYS A 98 9.96 3.17 30.77
C LYS A 98 10.01 1.80 30.13
N GLY A 99 9.02 1.48 29.32
CA GLY A 99 8.94 0.21 28.61
C GLY A 99 7.65 0.09 27.82
N ALA A 100 7.70 -0.68 26.74
CA ALA A 100 6.51 -1.12 26.01
C ALA A 100 6.64 -2.60 25.63
N GLN A 101 5.61 -3.37 25.91
CA GLN A 101 5.51 -4.79 25.60
C GLN A 101 4.44 -4.97 24.54
N LEU A 102 4.81 -5.63 23.44
CA LEU A 102 3.94 -5.94 22.33
C LEU A 102 3.83 -7.45 22.18
N LEU A 103 2.63 -7.92 21.86
CA LEU A 103 2.40 -9.27 21.39
C LEU A 103 2.09 -9.21 19.90
N LEU A 104 2.92 -9.85 19.09
CA LEU A 104 2.76 -9.88 17.64
C LEU A 104 2.20 -11.23 17.21
N GLY A 105 1.19 -11.21 16.33
CA GLY A 105 0.70 -12.38 15.62
C GLY A 105 1.43 -12.50 14.30
N LEU A 106 2.26 -13.53 14.15
CA LEU A 106 2.98 -13.78 12.91
C LEU A 106 2.05 -14.45 11.91
N SER A 107 2.03 -13.88 10.72
CA SER A 107 1.30 -14.42 9.59
C SER A 107 2.32 -14.99 8.61
N GLY A 108 2.26 -16.31 8.40
CA GLY A 108 2.95 -16.95 7.26
C GLY A 108 2.29 -16.60 5.92
N LEU A 109 1.22 -15.79 5.92
CA LEU A 109 0.68 -15.22 4.70
C LEU A 109 1.67 -14.19 4.20
N PRO A 110 2.09 -14.24 2.92
CA PRO A 110 2.78 -13.13 2.31
C PRO A 110 1.88 -11.91 2.53
N THR A 111 2.37 -10.90 3.25
CA THR A 111 1.72 -9.58 3.23
C THR A 111 1.61 -9.21 1.76
N GLU A 112 0.39 -8.95 1.31
CA GLU A 112 0.17 -8.42 -0.02
C GLU A 112 1.17 -7.28 -0.23
N GLN A 113 2.03 -7.48 -1.21
CA GLN A 113 2.93 -6.46 -1.68
C GLN A 113 2.05 -5.29 -2.13
N THR A 114 1.98 -4.23 -1.33
CA THR A 114 1.55 -2.94 -1.82
C THR A 114 2.57 -2.52 -2.89
N GLY A 115 2.25 -2.79 -4.17
CA GLY A 115 2.91 -2.16 -5.31
C GLY A 115 3.69 -3.04 -6.29
N GLN A 116 3.45 -4.35 -6.36
CA GLN A 116 3.36 -4.99 -7.67
C GLN A 116 1.93 -5.46 -7.80
N SER A 117 1.05 -4.52 -8.14
CA SER A 117 -0.14 -4.88 -8.88
C SER A 117 0.31 -5.87 -9.95
N GLN A 118 -0.31 -7.04 -9.97
CA GLN A 118 -0.31 -7.88 -11.15
C GLN A 118 -1.10 -7.09 -12.21
N GLU A 119 -0.52 -6.00 -12.71
CA GLU A 119 -0.93 -5.24 -13.88
C GLU A 119 -0.70 -6.16 -15.06
N ARG A 120 -1.51 -7.23 -15.11
CA ARG A 120 -1.56 -8.14 -16.23
C ARG A 120 -1.89 -7.33 -17.47
N VAL A 121 -2.69 -6.27 -17.33
CA VAL A 121 -3.04 -5.34 -18.39
C VAL A 121 -2.03 -4.18 -18.48
N GLU A 122 -1.41 -4.00 -19.64
CA GLU A 122 -0.62 -2.83 -20.00
C GLU A 122 -1.33 -2.08 -21.13
N LEU A 123 -1.50 -0.77 -20.98
CA LEU A 123 -2.17 0.11 -21.92
C LEU A 123 -1.22 1.21 -22.37
N ALA A 124 -0.78 1.15 -23.61
CA ALA A 124 -0.02 2.24 -24.24
C ALA A 124 -0.98 3.23 -24.93
N VAL A 125 -0.78 4.52 -24.68
CA VAL A 125 -1.66 5.61 -25.14
C VAL A 125 -0.89 6.73 -25.82
N LEU A 126 -1.55 7.41 -26.76
CA LEU A 126 -1.04 8.67 -27.32
C LEU A 126 -1.75 9.88 -26.70
N PRO A 127 -1.01 10.95 -26.34
CA PRO A 127 -1.60 12.22 -25.93
C PRO A 127 -2.60 12.74 -26.98
N GLY A 128 -3.78 13.18 -26.53
CA GLY A 128 -4.81 13.74 -27.42
C GLY A 128 -5.57 12.73 -28.27
N CYS A 129 -5.31 11.42 -28.15
CA CYS A 129 -6.05 10.39 -28.88
C CYS A 129 -7.39 10.03 -28.21
N PRO A 130 -8.55 10.23 -28.87
CA PRO A 130 -9.86 9.91 -28.28
C PRO A 130 -10.04 8.43 -27.93
N TRP A 131 -9.46 7.52 -28.73
CA TRP A 131 -9.55 6.08 -28.50
C TRP A 131 -8.72 5.62 -27.31
N SER A 132 -7.58 6.26 -27.06
CA SER A 132 -6.76 6.03 -25.88
C SER A 132 -7.49 6.44 -24.60
N LEU A 133 -8.20 7.57 -24.63
CA LEU A 133 -9.04 8.01 -23.52
C LEU A 133 -10.16 6.98 -23.23
N ARG A 134 -10.83 6.48 -24.27
CA ARG A 134 -11.89 5.48 -24.13
C ARG A 134 -11.38 4.16 -23.56
N ALA A 135 -10.22 3.68 -24.00
CA ALA A 135 -9.60 2.46 -23.47
C ALA A 135 -9.30 2.57 -21.98
N ARG A 136 -8.67 3.68 -21.57
CA ARG A 136 -8.39 3.95 -20.15
C ARG A 136 -9.68 3.98 -19.32
N GLN A 137 -10.68 4.74 -19.77
CA GLN A 137 -11.97 4.83 -19.08
C GLN A 137 -12.70 3.49 -18.96
N LEU A 138 -12.55 2.60 -19.96
CA LEU A 138 -13.14 1.27 -19.92
C LEU A 138 -12.49 0.41 -18.82
N LEU A 139 -11.16 0.38 -18.73
CA LEU A 139 -10.44 -0.35 -17.69
C LEU A 139 -10.74 0.21 -16.29
N GLU A 140 -10.74 1.53 -16.13
CA GLU A 140 -11.09 2.21 -14.88
C GLU A 140 -12.51 1.87 -14.43
N ARG A 141 -13.49 1.87 -15.34
CA ARG A 141 -14.89 1.53 -15.04
C ARG A 141 -15.04 0.09 -14.58
N LEU A 142 -14.27 -0.82 -15.16
CA LEU A 142 -14.28 -2.24 -14.79
C LEU A 142 -13.44 -2.51 -13.53
N SER A 143 -12.80 -1.49 -12.95
CA SER A 143 -11.87 -1.64 -11.81
C SER A 143 -10.76 -2.66 -12.08
N ILE A 144 -10.28 -2.72 -13.33
CA ILE A 144 -9.18 -3.59 -13.74
C ILE A 144 -7.87 -2.83 -13.50
N PRO A 145 -6.97 -3.32 -12.63
CA PRO A 145 -5.63 -2.78 -12.48
C PRO A 145 -4.89 -2.86 -13.81
N HIS A 146 -4.29 -1.74 -14.23
CA HIS A 146 -3.56 -1.67 -15.47
C HIS A 146 -2.40 -0.69 -15.38
N ARG A 147 -1.31 -1.01 -16.08
CA ARG A 147 -0.21 -0.08 -16.30
C ARG A 147 -0.58 0.86 -17.43
N LEU A 148 -0.39 2.17 -17.24
CA LEU A 148 -0.58 3.17 -18.29
C LEU A 148 0.78 3.69 -18.75
N GLU A 149 1.05 3.59 -20.04
CA GLU A 149 2.27 4.10 -20.67
C GLU A 149 1.89 5.17 -21.71
N THR A 150 2.23 6.43 -21.43
CA THR A 150 1.97 7.54 -22.35
C THR A 150 3.15 7.70 -23.32
N ILE A 151 2.90 7.55 -24.61
CA ILE A 151 3.92 7.62 -25.65
C ILE A 151 4.10 9.07 -26.09
N GLU A 152 5.21 9.66 -25.65
CA GLU A 152 5.58 11.06 -25.95
C GLU A 152 6.85 11.18 -26.81
N THR A 153 7.54 10.07 -27.07
CA THR A 153 8.81 10.03 -27.79
C THR A 153 8.80 8.97 -28.89
N ASP A 154 9.54 9.22 -29.97
CA ASP A 154 9.65 8.30 -31.11
C ASP A 154 10.27 6.95 -30.72
N ASP A 155 11.28 6.95 -29.83
CA ASP A 155 11.90 5.73 -29.31
C ASP A 155 10.88 4.81 -28.61
N ARG A 156 9.98 5.41 -27.81
CA ARG A 156 8.90 4.68 -27.13
C ARG A 156 7.86 4.19 -28.13
N TYR A 157 7.53 5.00 -29.13
CA TYR A 157 6.64 4.60 -30.21
C TYR A 157 7.17 3.36 -30.94
N GLU A 158 8.44 3.37 -31.32
CA GLU A 158 9.08 2.23 -31.99
C GLU A 158 9.17 0.99 -31.09
N ALA A 159 9.47 1.16 -29.80
CA ALA A 159 9.52 0.04 -28.86
C ALA A 159 8.16 -0.68 -28.76
N PHE A 160 7.06 0.05 -28.64
CA PHE A 160 5.72 -0.53 -28.60
C PHE A 160 5.30 -1.13 -29.94
N ARG A 161 5.65 -0.47 -31.04
CA ARG A 161 5.43 -0.98 -32.40
C ARG A 161 6.17 -2.30 -32.66
N GLN A 162 7.40 -2.45 -32.18
CA GLN A 162 8.16 -3.71 -32.30
C GLN A 162 7.52 -4.84 -31.49
N ARG A 163 6.90 -4.52 -30.34
CA ARG A 163 6.21 -5.49 -29.48
C ARG A 163 4.86 -5.91 -30.03
N SER A 164 4.03 -4.96 -30.47
CA SER A 164 2.65 -5.23 -30.92
C SER A 164 2.53 -5.54 -32.41
N GLY A 165 3.49 -5.08 -33.23
CA GLY A 165 3.34 -5.03 -34.68
C GLY A 165 2.35 -3.97 -35.17
N MET A 166 1.75 -3.18 -34.27
CA MET A 166 0.72 -2.19 -34.58
C MET A 166 1.32 -0.79 -34.74
N ASN A 167 0.77 -0.01 -35.68
CA ASN A 167 1.10 1.40 -35.86
C ASN A 167 0.07 2.35 -35.21
N THR A 168 -1.01 1.79 -34.67
CA THR A 168 -2.15 2.53 -34.10
C THR A 168 -2.15 2.43 -32.58
N PHE A 169 -2.79 3.41 -31.93
CA PHE A 169 -2.99 3.46 -30.48
C PHE A 169 -4.48 3.67 -30.17
N PRO A 170 -4.98 3.17 -29.03
CA PRO A 170 -4.25 2.51 -27.94
C PRO A 170 -3.73 1.12 -28.32
N GLN A 171 -2.69 0.66 -27.61
CA GLN A 171 -2.21 -0.73 -27.70
C GLN A 171 -2.36 -1.38 -26.34
N VAL A 172 -3.04 -2.52 -26.31
CA VAL A 172 -3.37 -3.25 -25.08
C VAL A 172 -2.61 -4.56 -25.07
N PHE A 173 -1.97 -4.84 -23.94
CA PHE A 173 -1.29 -6.10 -23.69
C PHE A 173 -1.86 -6.76 -22.44
N ILE A 174 -1.92 -8.09 -22.44
CA ILE A 174 -2.25 -8.89 -21.26
C ILE A 174 -1.13 -9.90 -21.05
N ASP A 175 -0.52 -9.91 -19.87
CA ASP A 175 0.64 -10.75 -19.53
C ASP A 175 1.80 -10.63 -20.52
N GLY A 176 1.94 -9.45 -21.13
CA GLY A 176 2.96 -9.16 -22.15
C GLY A 176 2.59 -9.57 -23.58
N GLU A 177 1.46 -10.26 -23.78
CA GLU A 177 0.94 -10.59 -25.11
C GLU A 177 0.07 -9.46 -25.67
N VAL A 178 0.20 -9.17 -26.97
CA VAL A 178 -0.60 -8.14 -27.63
C VAL A 178 -2.03 -8.63 -27.83
N ILE A 179 -3.00 -7.87 -27.32
CA ILE A 179 -4.43 -8.11 -27.54
C ILE A 179 -4.92 -7.32 -28.75
N GLY A 180 -4.50 -6.06 -28.87
CA GLY A 180 -4.90 -5.19 -29.96
C GLY A 180 -5.21 -3.77 -29.51
N GLY A 181 -6.19 -3.15 -30.18
CA GLY A 181 -6.61 -1.78 -29.95
C GLY A 181 -7.80 -1.64 -29.00
N TYR A 182 -8.49 -0.50 -29.11
CA TYR A 182 -9.69 -0.26 -28.31
C TYR A 182 -10.83 -1.23 -28.64
N ASP A 183 -11.02 -1.57 -29.91
CA ASP A 183 -12.11 -2.44 -30.32
C ASP A 183 -11.93 -3.87 -29.77
N ASP A 184 -10.70 -4.40 -29.83
CA ASP A 184 -10.35 -5.69 -29.24
C ASP A 184 -10.55 -5.68 -27.71
N LEU A 185 -10.15 -4.59 -27.05
CA LEU A 185 -10.39 -4.41 -25.61
C LEU A 185 -11.90 -4.34 -25.29
N ALA A 186 -12.69 -3.66 -26.12
CA ALA A 186 -14.13 -3.53 -25.93
C ALA A 186 -14.84 -4.87 -26.07
N GLU A 187 -14.44 -5.69 -27.05
CA GLU A 187 -14.96 -7.06 -27.20
C GLU A 187 -14.54 -7.94 -26.03
N LEU A 188 -13.25 -7.89 -25.65
CA LEU A 188 -12.72 -8.65 -24.52
C LEU A 188 -13.40 -8.28 -23.19
N SER A 189 -13.82 -7.02 -23.03
CA SER A 189 -14.55 -6.53 -21.85
C SER A 189 -15.89 -7.23 -21.58
N LEU A 190 -16.45 -7.89 -22.59
CA LEU A 190 -17.68 -8.66 -22.46
C LEU A 190 -17.43 -10.06 -21.89
N GLN A 191 -16.21 -10.55 -21.96
CA GLN A 191 -15.85 -11.89 -21.50
C GLN A 191 -15.73 -11.92 -19.97
N SER A 192 -16.31 -12.94 -19.36
CA SER A 192 -16.24 -13.17 -17.91
C SER A 192 -14.80 -13.42 -17.42
N SER A 193 -13.97 -14.06 -18.25
CA SER A 193 -12.55 -14.29 -18.00
C SER A 193 -11.76 -12.98 -17.81
N PHE A 194 -12.06 -11.96 -18.61
CA PHE A 194 -11.41 -10.66 -18.52
C PHE A 194 -11.94 -9.85 -17.34
N ARG A 195 -13.24 -9.91 -17.06
CA ARG A 195 -13.84 -9.25 -15.89
C ARG A 195 -13.35 -9.83 -14.56
N ALA A 196 -12.90 -11.08 -14.54
CA ALA A 196 -12.27 -11.70 -13.37
C ALA A 196 -10.94 -11.02 -12.98
N LEU A 197 -10.37 -10.18 -13.85
CA LEU A 197 -9.19 -9.36 -13.55
C LEU A 197 -9.53 -8.11 -12.71
N ALA A 198 -10.81 -7.82 -12.46
CA ALA A 198 -11.21 -6.70 -11.63
C ALA A 198 -10.79 -6.94 -10.17
N SER A 199 -10.07 -5.99 -9.57
CA SER A 199 -9.81 -6.04 -8.14
C SER A 199 -11.11 -5.77 -7.40
N THR A 200 -11.47 -6.67 -6.47
CA THR A 200 -12.55 -6.41 -5.53
C THR A 200 -12.09 -5.26 -4.64
N LYS A 201 -12.52 -4.03 -4.92
CA LYS A 201 -12.33 -2.91 -4.00
C LYS A 201 -13.06 -3.28 -2.70
N GLY A 202 -12.28 -3.66 -1.69
CA GLY A 202 -12.76 -3.78 -0.32
C GLY A 202 -13.35 -2.44 0.12
N VAL A 203 -14.55 -2.54 0.70
CA VAL A 203 -15.25 -1.45 1.39
C VAL A 203 -14.50 -1.07 2.66
#